data_AF-A0A3D0Y9N9-F1
#
_entry.id   AF-A0A3D0Y9N9-F1
#
_cell.length_a   1.000
_cell.length_b   1.000
_cell.length_c   1.000
_cell.angle_alpha   90.00
_cell.angle_beta   90.00
_cell.angle_gamma   90.00
#
_symmetry.space_group_name_H-M   'P 1'
#
loop_
_entity.id
_entity.type
_entity.pdbx_description
1 polymer ?
#
loop_
_entity_poly.entity_id
_entity_poly.type
_entity_poly.pdbx_seq_one_letter_code
_entity_poly.pdbx_strand_id
1 'polypeptide(L)'
;MARCFDENHFLIKSMKGEIGDFGGYNQLKENNFNIFNYTDNFSLNFCVNLSRSIGRLCKCFTEADIRKFVENQLSAGKENYDEAQFFRALSEIEILNYFGSYGPHQLSQAVYEPSIGSNGRNPEARFYYEDGTILDIEVKTPGFTNFQYDGEMVIPCILLDKQGRDKLIKYSEDNNLKIIMPRVLKLIEFINNAASKFEKPTSNKHLNLLYINWTYSEFPSKSYLEAYSLLYNEFNGLLKYKELGIKMGILEDAYEKISGIIVYTSSLNTLVFQEFRYLWSTRCFSIMPLECDETQLIKTTSMDYKKNVITPNLLCEVRGNTIDEKTESMVKFTHINEIIESHALK
;
A
#
# COMPACT_ATOMS: atom_id res chain seq x y z
N MET A 1 -7.30 32.97 17.19
CA MET A 1 -5.94 32.85 16.62
C MET A 1 -6.07 32.20 15.26
N ALA A 2 -5.66 32.88 14.20
CA ALA A 2 -5.45 32.21 12.91
C ALA A 2 -4.39 31.12 13.15
N ARG A 3 -4.74 29.87 12.90
CA ARG A 3 -3.79 28.75 13.00
C ARG A 3 -2.87 28.89 11.79
N CYS A 4 -1.61 29.27 12.00
CA CYS A 4 -0.63 29.29 10.91
C CYS A 4 -0.35 27.84 10.48
N PHE A 5 -0.27 27.61 9.18
CA PHE A 5 0.11 26.34 8.58
C PHE A 5 1.50 26.49 7.97
N ASP A 6 2.28 25.42 7.92
CA ASP A 6 3.59 25.42 7.25
C ASP A 6 3.39 25.68 5.75
N GLU A 7 4.09 26.69 5.21
CA GLU A 7 4.07 27.01 3.78
C GLU A 7 4.62 25.85 2.92
N ASN A 8 5.36 24.92 3.53
CA ASN A 8 5.83 23.69 2.89
C ASN A 8 4.78 22.60 2.77
N HIS A 9 3.62 22.76 3.41
CA HIS A 9 2.53 21.78 3.37
C HIS A 9 2.11 21.51 1.92
N PHE A 10 1.99 20.23 1.55
CA PHE A 10 1.72 19.83 0.16
C PHE A 10 0.48 20.53 -0.41
N LEU A 11 -0.66 20.50 0.30
CA LEU A 11 -1.86 21.22 -0.13
C LEU A 11 -1.66 22.75 -0.32
N ILE A 12 -0.86 23.41 0.52
CA ILE A 12 -0.56 24.85 0.37
C ILE A 12 0.26 25.09 -0.90
N LYS A 13 1.31 24.30 -1.10
CA LYS A 13 2.08 24.30 -2.35
C LYS A 13 1.18 24.04 -3.57
N SER A 14 0.25 23.09 -3.48
CA SER A 14 -0.73 22.81 -4.54
C SER A 14 -1.59 24.02 -4.87
N MET A 15 -2.12 24.73 -3.87
CA MET A 15 -2.95 25.91 -4.10
C MET A 15 -2.17 27.07 -4.75
N LYS A 16 -0.86 27.14 -4.54
CA LYS A 16 0.03 28.13 -5.17
C LYS A 16 0.55 27.71 -6.55
N GLY A 17 0.30 26.47 -6.96
CA GLY A 17 0.88 25.91 -8.18
C GLY A 17 2.36 25.51 -8.04
N GLU A 18 2.86 25.39 -6.81
CA GLU A 18 4.27 25.20 -6.46
C GLU A 18 4.62 23.71 -6.19
N ILE A 19 4.05 22.77 -6.95
CA ILE A 19 4.36 21.34 -6.81
C ILE A 19 5.48 20.98 -7.79
N GLY A 20 6.73 21.07 -7.32
CA GLY A 20 7.90 20.68 -8.10
C GLY A 20 8.64 19.45 -7.56
N ASP A 21 8.56 19.19 -6.26
CA ASP A 21 9.31 18.12 -5.60
C ASP A 21 8.64 17.74 -4.26
N PHE A 22 8.47 16.44 -4.02
CA PHE A 22 8.01 15.86 -2.76
C PHE A 22 8.54 14.43 -2.66
N GLY A 23 8.66 13.87 -1.44
CA GLY A 23 9.43 12.64 -1.22
C GLY A 23 9.01 11.43 -2.06
N GLY A 24 7.75 11.35 -2.47
CA GLY A 24 7.21 10.26 -3.31
C GLY A 24 7.11 10.54 -4.81
N TYR A 25 7.55 11.71 -5.29
CA TYR A 25 7.28 12.16 -6.66
C TYR A 25 7.83 11.22 -7.73
N ASN A 26 9.11 10.84 -7.63
CA ASN A 26 9.75 9.97 -8.62
C ASN A 26 9.09 8.59 -8.68
N GLN A 27 8.78 8.01 -7.53
CA GLN A 27 8.10 6.71 -7.45
C GLN A 27 6.70 6.75 -8.05
N LEU A 28 5.90 7.77 -7.72
CA LEU A 28 4.59 7.96 -8.33
C LEU A 28 4.68 8.23 -9.85
N LYS A 29 5.73 8.91 -10.29
CA LYS A 29 6.00 9.20 -11.70
C LYS A 29 6.32 7.92 -12.47
N GLU A 30 7.17 7.06 -11.94
CA GLU A 30 7.52 5.76 -12.53
C GLU A 30 6.33 4.79 -12.59
N ASN A 31 5.42 4.87 -11.61
CA ASN A 31 4.20 4.07 -11.61
C ASN A 31 3.12 4.60 -12.57
N ASN A 32 3.32 5.73 -13.25
CA ASN A 32 2.36 6.17 -14.27
C ASN A 32 2.44 5.32 -15.53
N PHE A 33 1.27 5.01 -16.06
CA PHE A 33 1.15 4.47 -17.40
C PHE A 33 1.11 5.61 -18.43
N ASN A 34 1.94 5.53 -19.46
CA ASN A 34 2.15 6.56 -20.51
C ASN A 34 0.88 7.00 -21.29
N ILE A 35 -0.29 6.42 -21.03
CA ILE A 35 -1.55 6.73 -21.74
C ILE A 35 -2.20 8.01 -21.21
N PHE A 36 -2.00 8.36 -19.93
CA PHE A 36 -2.53 9.57 -19.34
C PHE A 36 -1.38 10.53 -19.08
N ASN A 37 -1.02 11.30 -20.12
CA ASN A 37 0.03 12.31 -19.99
C ASN A 37 -0.34 13.32 -18.91
N TYR A 38 0.68 13.67 -18.12
CA TYR A 38 0.66 14.71 -17.11
C TYR A 38 -0.05 15.96 -17.66
N THR A 39 -1.11 16.40 -16.97
CA THR A 39 -1.76 17.66 -17.34
C THR A 39 -0.89 18.82 -16.88
N ASP A 40 -0.71 19.85 -17.70
CA ASP A 40 -0.05 21.13 -17.36
C ASP A 40 -0.69 21.88 -16.15
N ASN A 41 -1.70 21.27 -15.51
CA ASN A 41 -2.48 21.77 -14.38
C ASN A 41 -2.56 20.77 -13.22
N PHE A 42 -1.52 19.98 -12.95
CA PHE A 42 -1.50 18.99 -11.84
C PHE A 42 -2.06 19.58 -10.53
N SER A 43 -1.54 20.73 -10.10
CA SER A 43 -1.87 21.32 -8.81
C SER A 43 -3.34 21.73 -8.72
N LEU A 44 -3.87 22.35 -9.77
CA LEU A 44 -5.28 22.72 -9.88
C LEU A 44 -6.18 21.47 -9.87
N ASN A 45 -5.84 20.47 -10.69
CA ASN A 45 -6.60 19.23 -10.77
C ASN A 45 -6.61 18.49 -9.43
N PHE A 46 -5.45 18.38 -8.78
CA PHE A 46 -5.35 17.82 -7.42
C PHE A 46 -6.26 18.55 -6.44
N CYS A 47 -6.20 19.89 -6.36
CA CYS A 47 -7.02 20.66 -5.43
C CYS A 47 -8.53 20.49 -5.68
N VAL A 48 -8.95 20.54 -6.94
CA VAL A 48 -10.37 20.36 -7.32
C VAL A 48 -10.86 18.95 -6.98
N ASN A 49 -10.05 17.92 -7.28
CA ASN A 49 -10.43 16.54 -7.02
C ASN A 49 -10.39 16.21 -5.53
N LEU A 50 -9.39 16.69 -4.77
CA LEU A 50 -9.36 16.55 -3.32
C LEU A 50 -10.58 17.21 -2.67
N SER A 51 -10.95 18.41 -3.10
CA SER A 51 -12.16 19.10 -2.62
C SER A 51 -13.42 18.28 -2.88
N ARG A 52 -13.55 17.69 -4.08
CA ARG A 52 -14.67 16.80 -4.42
C ARG A 52 -14.66 15.52 -3.57
N SER A 53 -13.50 14.92 -3.33
CA SER A 53 -13.33 13.73 -2.50
C SER A 53 -13.72 14.01 -1.05
N ILE A 54 -13.28 15.12 -0.45
CA ILE A 54 -13.73 15.53 0.88
C ILE A 54 -15.24 15.78 0.89
N GLY A 55 -15.78 16.45 -0.13
CA GLY A 55 -17.22 16.69 -0.26
C GLY A 55 -18.05 15.41 -0.39
N ARG A 56 -17.51 14.34 -0.97
CA ARG A 56 -18.12 13.00 -1.00
C ARG A 56 -18.09 12.35 0.39
N LEU A 57 -16.96 12.42 1.10
CA LEU A 57 -16.87 11.89 2.47
C LEU A 57 -17.85 12.57 3.43
N CYS A 58 -18.11 13.88 3.27
CA CYS A 58 -19.15 14.59 4.03
C CYS A 58 -20.58 14.10 3.77
N LYS A 59 -20.83 13.31 2.71
CA LYS A 59 -22.12 12.65 2.46
C LYS A 59 -22.21 11.27 3.12
N CYS A 60 -21.07 10.68 3.46
CA CYS A 60 -20.98 9.35 4.08
C CYS A 60 -20.87 9.44 5.61
N PHE A 61 -20.07 10.40 6.10
CA PHE A 61 -19.73 10.57 7.51
C PHE A 61 -20.23 11.91 8.05
N THR A 62 -20.19 12.09 9.38
CA THR A 62 -20.66 13.34 9.99
C THR A 62 -19.68 14.49 9.75
N GLU A 63 -20.17 15.74 9.76
CA GLU A 63 -19.29 16.92 9.66
C GLU A 63 -18.23 16.94 10.78
N ALA A 64 -18.58 16.49 11.98
CA ALA A 64 -17.67 16.42 13.11
C ALA A 64 -16.50 15.46 12.85
N ASP A 65 -16.78 14.29 12.26
CA ASP A 65 -15.76 13.30 11.90
C ASP A 65 -14.79 13.87 10.87
N ILE A 66 -15.33 14.44 9.78
CA ILE A 66 -14.51 15.00 8.70
C ILE A 66 -13.69 16.20 9.20
N ARG A 67 -14.26 17.06 10.05
CA ARG A 67 -13.52 18.17 10.66
C ARG A 67 -12.37 17.64 11.52
N LYS A 68 -12.60 16.64 12.36
CA LYS A 68 -11.56 16.02 13.20
C LYS A 68 -10.46 15.41 12.33
N PHE A 69 -10.82 14.70 11.26
CA PHE A 69 -9.86 14.14 10.30
C PHE A 69 -9.01 15.24 9.65
N VAL A 70 -9.63 16.31 9.15
CA VAL A 70 -8.90 17.43 8.54
C VAL A 70 -7.95 18.08 9.54
N GLU A 71 -8.41 18.34 10.76
CA GLU A 71 -7.63 19.04 11.77
C GLU A 71 -6.48 18.21 12.34
N ASN A 72 -6.65 16.90 12.50
CA ASN A 72 -5.69 16.04 13.20
C ASN A 72 -4.83 15.19 12.26
N GLN A 73 -5.34 14.82 11.09
CA GLN A 73 -4.63 13.95 10.17
C GLN A 73 -4.19 14.70 8.90
N LEU A 74 -5.14 15.28 8.16
CA LEU A 74 -4.83 15.93 6.87
C LEU A 74 -3.99 17.20 7.02
N SER A 75 -4.08 17.91 8.16
CA SER A 75 -3.19 19.04 8.46
C SER A 75 -1.75 18.62 8.74
N ALA A 76 -1.55 17.34 9.04
CA ALA A 76 -0.28 16.69 9.27
C ALA A 76 0.70 17.47 10.15
N GLY A 77 0.24 18.06 11.26
CA GLY A 77 1.11 18.76 12.22
C GLY A 77 1.17 20.28 12.09
N LYS A 78 0.38 20.89 11.19
CA LYS A 78 0.24 22.36 11.02
C LYS A 78 1.58 23.05 10.76
N GLU A 79 2.19 23.66 11.80
CA GLU A 79 3.50 24.32 11.73
C GLU A 79 4.67 23.32 11.75
N ASN A 80 4.42 22.09 12.21
CA ASN A 80 5.38 20.98 12.19
C ASN A 80 4.91 19.95 11.16
N TYR A 81 4.88 20.35 9.89
CA TYR A 81 4.32 19.54 8.81
C TYR A 81 5.10 18.22 8.62
N ASP A 82 4.38 17.09 8.69
CA ASP A 82 4.86 15.75 8.36
C ASP A 82 4.25 15.33 7.00
N GLU A 83 5.06 15.44 5.95
CA GLU A 83 4.64 15.07 4.60
C GLU A 83 4.19 13.61 4.51
N ALA A 84 4.87 12.68 5.18
CA ALA A 84 4.47 11.28 5.15
C ALA A 84 3.11 11.05 5.83
N GLN A 85 2.80 11.79 6.89
CA GLN A 85 1.48 11.75 7.53
C GLN A 85 0.39 12.30 6.63
N PHE A 86 0.66 13.37 5.88
CA PHE A 86 -0.28 13.89 4.88
C PHE A 86 -0.61 12.83 3.82
N PHE A 87 0.38 12.14 3.27
CA PHE A 87 0.15 11.09 2.27
C PHE A 87 -0.49 9.82 2.85
N ARG A 88 -0.29 9.50 4.14
CA ARG A 88 -1.10 8.47 4.83
C ARG A 88 -2.58 8.84 4.84
N ALA A 89 -2.88 10.09 5.21
CA ALA A 89 -4.26 10.59 5.22
C ALA A 89 -4.87 10.60 3.81
N LEU A 90 -4.10 10.95 2.77
CA LEU A 90 -4.58 10.85 1.38
C LEU A 90 -4.93 9.42 0.98
N SER A 91 -4.10 8.42 1.32
CA SER A 91 -4.43 7.01 1.06
C SER A 91 -5.77 6.62 1.71
N GLU A 92 -6.03 7.08 2.94
CA GLU A 92 -7.31 6.84 3.62
C GLU A 92 -8.48 7.46 2.85
N ILE A 93 -8.38 8.74 2.45
CA ILE A 93 -9.39 9.42 1.63
C ILE A 93 -9.71 8.63 0.37
N GLU A 94 -8.68 8.13 -0.34
CA GLU A 94 -8.84 7.39 -1.59
C GLU A 94 -9.66 6.10 -1.40
N ILE A 95 -9.35 5.32 -0.36
CA ILE A 95 -10.06 4.06 -0.07
C ILE A 95 -11.47 4.32 0.44
N LEU A 96 -11.64 5.26 1.38
CA LEU A 96 -12.96 5.56 1.96
C LEU A 96 -13.91 6.13 0.91
N ASN A 97 -13.42 7.00 0.01
CA ASN A 97 -14.23 7.49 -1.11
C ASN A 97 -14.63 6.40 -2.08
N TYR A 98 -13.73 5.45 -2.35
CA TYR A 98 -14.03 4.33 -3.22
C TYR A 98 -15.24 3.55 -2.70
N PHE A 99 -15.23 3.15 -1.43
CA PHE A 99 -16.34 2.38 -0.86
C PHE A 99 -17.60 3.21 -0.61
N GLY A 100 -17.46 4.47 -0.21
CA GLY A 100 -18.59 5.39 -0.09
C GLY A 100 -19.33 5.64 -1.41
N SER A 101 -18.65 5.51 -2.56
CA SER A 101 -19.20 5.82 -3.88
C SER A 101 -19.50 4.58 -4.75
N TYR A 102 -18.72 3.52 -4.59
CA TYR A 102 -18.67 2.37 -5.50
C TYR A 102 -18.66 1.03 -4.76
N GLY A 103 -19.08 1.00 -3.50
CA GLY A 103 -19.26 -0.25 -2.77
C GLY A 103 -20.21 -1.23 -3.48
N PRO A 104 -20.30 -2.48 -3.00
CA PRO A 104 -21.00 -3.56 -3.69
C PRO A 104 -22.48 -3.29 -3.98
N HIS A 105 -23.12 -2.45 -3.17
CA HIS A 105 -24.53 -2.08 -3.27
C HIS A 105 -24.72 -0.64 -2.78
N GLN A 106 -25.97 -0.15 -2.79
CA GLN A 106 -26.29 1.15 -2.22
C GLN A 106 -25.87 1.21 -0.75
N LEU A 107 -25.13 2.27 -0.40
CA LEU A 107 -24.67 2.52 0.96
C LEU A 107 -25.88 2.90 1.82
N SER A 108 -26.11 2.14 2.89
CA SER A 108 -27.16 2.44 3.86
C SER A 108 -26.64 3.31 5.01
N GLN A 109 -25.42 3.05 5.48
CA GLN A 109 -24.78 3.80 6.56
C GLN A 109 -23.26 3.67 6.47
N ALA A 110 -22.54 4.70 6.91
CA ALA A 110 -21.11 4.60 7.20
C ALA A 110 -20.80 5.20 8.58
N VAL A 111 -19.79 4.66 9.26
CA VAL A 111 -19.32 5.11 10.57
C VAL A 111 -17.81 5.28 10.50
N TYR A 112 -17.32 6.47 10.83
CA TYR A 112 -15.88 6.77 10.90
C TYR A 112 -15.33 6.36 12.26
N GLU A 113 -14.15 5.74 12.30
CA GLU A 113 -13.52 5.22 13.53
C GLU A 113 -14.50 4.46 14.48
N PRO A 114 -15.25 3.44 14.01
CA PRO A 114 -16.27 2.77 14.82
C PRO A 114 -15.65 2.10 16.06
N SER A 115 -16.28 2.25 17.22
CA SER A 115 -15.82 1.69 18.51
C SER A 115 -15.99 0.18 18.62
N ILE A 116 -15.30 -0.58 17.77
CA ILE A 116 -15.37 -2.04 17.68
C ILE A 116 -14.06 -2.74 18.03
N GLY A 117 -12.94 -2.02 17.97
CA GLY A 117 -11.65 -2.63 18.24
C GLY A 117 -11.30 -2.65 19.72
N SER A 118 -10.27 -3.44 20.04
CA SER A 118 -9.82 -3.57 21.43
C SER A 118 -9.02 -2.35 21.87
N ASN A 119 -9.12 -1.99 23.15
CA ASN A 119 -8.35 -0.90 23.77
C ASN A 119 -8.49 0.48 23.09
N GLY A 120 -9.67 0.76 22.51
CA GLY A 120 -9.97 2.05 21.87
C GLY A 120 -9.25 2.28 20.54
N ARG A 121 -8.67 1.22 19.93
CA ARG A 121 -8.10 1.28 18.59
C ARG A 121 -9.17 0.86 17.61
N ASN A 122 -9.61 1.77 16.76
CA ASN A 122 -10.70 1.51 15.80
C ASN A 122 -10.16 1.41 14.37
N PRO A 123 -10.81 0.65 13.49
CA PRO A 123 -10.53 0.72 12.06
C PRO A 123 -10.91 2.09 11.53
N GLU A 124 -10.41 2.48 10.37
CA GLU A 124 -10.66 3.82 9.81
C GLU A 124 -12.16 4.04 9.53
N ALA A 125 -12.86 3.01 9.04
CA ALA A 125 -14.31 3.09 8.84
C ALA A 125 -15.01 1.74 8.84
N ARG A 126 -16.32 1.78 9.08
CA ARG A 126 -17.28 0.71 8.79
C ARG A 126 -18.34 1.19 7.81
N PHE A 127 -18.63 0.39 6.79
CA PHE A 127 -19.70 0.63 5.83
C PHE A 127 -20.76 -0.47 5.92
N TYR A 128 -22.01 -0.06 5.82
CA TYR A 128 -23.18 -0.93 5.75
C TYR A 128 -23.85 -0.72 4.40
N TYR A 129 -24.17 -1.82 3.72
CA TYR A 129 -24.84 -1.80 2.42
C TYR A 129 -26.22 -2.44 2.50
N GLU A 130 -27.13 -2.03 1.61
CA GLU A 130 -28.53 -2.52 1.60
C GLU A 130 -28.67 -4.04 1.41
N ASP A 131 -27.69 -4.69 0.78
CA ASP A 131 -27.68 -6.15 0.62
C ASP A 131 -27.23 -6.92 1.88
N GLY A 132 -26.98 -6.20 2.98
CA GLY A 132 -26.51 -6.74 4.25
C GLY A 132 -24.99 -6.91 4.35
N THR A 133 -24.22 -6.46 3.35
CA THR A 133 -22.75 -6.45 3.44
C THR A 133 -22.30 -5.46 4.51
N ILE A 134 -21.40 -5.91 5.38
CA ILE A 134 -20.70 -5.09 6.39
C ILE A 134 -19.22 -5.09 6.00
N LEU A 135 -18.62 -3.91 5.95
CA LEU A 135 -17.25 -3.76 5.51
C LEU A 135 -16.48 -2.86 6.48
N ASP A 136 -15.47 -3.43 7.14
CA ASP A 136 -14.49 -2.69 7.92
C ASP A 136 -13.23 -2.46 7.12
N ILE A 137 -12.73 -1.22 7.16
CA ILE A 137 -11.57 -0.78 6.40
C ILE A 137 -10.46 -0.31 7.34
N GLU A 138 -9.26 -0.85 7.14
CA GLU A 138 -8.02 -0.30 7.70
C GLU A 138 -7.09 0.06 6.56
N VAL A 139 -6.46 1.25 6.63
CA VAL A 139 -5.51 1.71 5.61
C VAL A 139 -4.13 1.91 6.24
N LYS A 140 -3.10 1.39 5.58
CA LYS A 140 -1.69 1.51 5.99
C LYS A 140 -0.84 2.02 4.84
N THR A 141 0.07 2.92 5.17
CA THR A 141 1.06 3.47 4.24
C THR A 141 2.38 3.62 5.00
N PRO A 142 3.51 3.08 4.51
CA PRO A 142 4.80 3.29 5.16
C PRO A 142 5.19 4.76 5.08
N GLY A 143 6.08 5.19 5.99
CA GLY A 143 6.71 6.50 5.85
C GLY A 143 7.64 6.54 4.63
N PHE A 144 7.92 7.75 4.17
CA PHE A 144 8.81 7.97 3.04
C PHE A 144 10.20 7.42 3.32
N THR A 145 10.75 6.74 2.31
CA THR A 145 12.14 6.39 2.25
C THR A 145 12.85 7.40 1.38
N ASN A 146 13.77 8.17 1.96
CA ASN A 146 14.72 8.95 1.17
C ASN A 146 15.76 7.99 0.57
N PHE A 147 15.30 7.13 -0.35
CA PHE A 147 16.15 6.19 -1.06
C PHE A 147 16.37 6.72 -2.48
N GLN A 148 17.58 7.19 -2.73
CA GLN A 148 18.05 7.55 -4.06
C GLN A 148 19.29 6.71 -4.34
N TYR A 149 19.20 5.85 -5.36
CA TYR A 149 20.32 5.00 -5.76
C TYR A 149 20.32 4.81 -7.26
N ASP A 150 21.48 5.09 -7.86
CA ASP A 150 21.68 5.08 -9.32
C ASP A 150 22.47 3.85 -9.81
N GLY A 151 22.48 2.76 -9.05
CA GLY A 151 23.15 1.52 -9.45
C GLY A 151 22.19 0.34 -9.59
N GLU A 152 22.75 -0.83 -9.90
CA GLU A 152 22.00 -2.09 -9.85
C GLU A 152 21.59 -2.42 -8.42
N MET A 153 20.30 -2.69 -8.23
CA MET A 153 19.76 -3.03 -6.92
C MET A 153 18.90 -4.29 -6.95
N VAL A 154 18.89 -5.00 -5.83
CA VAL A 154 18.16 -6.25 -5.64
C VAL A 154 17.43 -6.28 -4.30
N ILE A 155 16.24 -6.85 -4.31
CA ILE A 155 15.44 -7.14 -3.11
C ILE A 155 15.02 -8.61 -3.14
N PRO A 156 15.48 -9.46 -2.20
CA PRO A 156 14.96 -10.81 -2.08
C PRO A 156 13.53 -10.74 -1.57
N CYS A 157 12.60 -11.34 -2.31
CA CYS A 157 11.17 -11.34 -2.00
C CYS A 157 10.69 -12.65 -1.38
N ILE A 158 11.65 -13.44 -0.88
CA ILE A 158 11.49 -14.69 -0.16
C ILE A 158 12.24 -14.57 1.17
N LEU A 159 11.72 -15.18 2.22
CA LEU A 159 12.39 -15.21 3.51
C LEU A 159 13.60 -16.14 3.43
N LEU A 160 14.79 -15.59 3.68
CA LEU A 160 16.04 -16.35 3.73
C LEU A 160 16.44 -16.66 5.16
N ASP A 161 17.08 -17.81 5.35
CA ASP A 161 17.77 -18.13 6.59
C ASP A 161 19.02 -17.23 6.78
N LYS A 162 19.69 -17.36 7.93
CA LYS A 162 20.88 -16.53 8.22
C LYS A 162 22.00 -16.77 7.21
N GLN A 163 22.24 -18.02 6.82
CA GLN A 163 23.32 -18.37 5.90
C GLN A 163 23.05 -17.80 4.50
N GLY A 164 21.81 -17.86 4.03
CA GLY A 164 21.36 -17.26 2.78
C GLY A 164 21.54 -15.75 2.76
N ARG A 165 21.15 -15.07 3.84
CA ARG A 165 21.36 -13.61 3.99
C ARG A 165 22.84 -13.25 3.92
N ASP A 166 23.68 -13.95 4.68
CA ASP A 166 25.12 -13.69 4.73
C ASP A 166 25.78 -13.92 3.35
N LYS A 167 25.39 -14.98 2.64
CA LYS A 167 25.86 -15.28 1.27
C LYS A 167 25.42 -14.21 0.27
N LEU A 168 24.15 -13.81 0.35
CA LEU A 168 23.58 -12.85 -0.58
C LEU A 168 24.21 -11.46 -0.40
N ILE A 169 24.45 -11.03 0.85
CA ILE A 169 25.17 -9.79 1.17
C ILE A 169 26.58 -9.85 0.58
N LYS A 170 27.33 -10.91 0.88
CA LYS A 170 28.71 -11.07 0.39
C LYS A 170 28.77 -11.05 -1.14
N TYR A 171 27.92 -11.83 -1.82
CA TYR A 171 27.88 -11.86 -3.28
C TYR A 171 27.54 -10.49 -3.87
N SER A 172 26.62 -9.76 -3.25
CA SER A 172 26.25 -8.42 -3.69
C SER A 172 27.41 -7.43 -3.54
N GLU A 173 28.14 -7.48 -2.44
CA GLU A 173 29.37 -6.68 -2.20
C GLU A 173 30.45 -6.99 -3.24
N ASP A 174 30.73 -8.29 -3.48
CA ASP A 174 31.75 -8.75 -4.43
C ASP A 174 31.42 -8.34 -5.89
N ASN A 175 30.16 -8.05 -6.22
CA ASN A 175 29.68 -7.73 -7.57
C ASN A 175 29.17 -6.28 -7.73
N ASN A 176 29.42 -5.42 -6.74
CA ASN A 176 28.98 -4.01 -6.72
C ASN A 176 27.46 -3.84 -6.93
N LEU A 177 26.67 -4.74 -6.31
CA LEU A 177 25.22 -4.71 -6.31
C LEU A 177 24.71 -4.14 -4.98
N LYS A 178 23.71 -3.26 -5.04
CA LYS A 178 23.02 -2.81 -3.83
C LYS A 178 21.96 -3.81 -3.43
N ILE A 179 22.19 -4.50 -2.32
CA ILE A 179 21.13 -5.29 -1.69
C ILE A 179 20.30 -4.43 -0.74
N ILE A 180 18.98 -4.59 -0.82
CA ILE A 180 18.01 -4.07 0.15
C ILE A 180 17.27 -5.26 0.74
N MET A 181 17.31 -5.38 2.06
CA MET A 181 16.57 -6.44 2.74
C MET A 181 15.08 -6.08 2.82
N PRO A 182 14.18 -7.03 2.57
CA PRO A 182 12.74 -6.79 2.54
C PRO A 182 12.18 -6.31 3.88
N ARG A 183 11.14 -5.47 3.83
CA ARG A 183 10.49 -4.85 5.00
C ARG A 183 9.49 -5.77 5.72
N VAL A 184 9.92 -7.00 6.00
CA VAL A 184 9.09 -8.04 6.63
C VAL A 184 8.46 -7.58 7.95
N LEU A 185 9.25 -6.97 8.84
CA LEU A 185 8.75 -6.52 10.14
C LEU A 185 7.68 -5.43 10.01
N LYS A 186 7.76 -4.60 8.96
CA LYS A 186 6.76 -3.55 8.72
C LYS A 186 5.43 -4.13 8.26
N LEU A 187 5.45 -5.17 7.44
CA LEU A 187 4.24 -5.90 7.06
C LEU A 187 3.58 -6.55 8.27
N ILE A 188 4.36 -7.21 9.13
CA ILE A 188 3.87 -7.82 10.36
C ILE A 188 3.25 -6.77 11.29
N GLU A 189 3.92 -5.62 11.45
CA GLU A 189 3.39 -4.48 12.22
C GLU A 189 2.03 -4.03 11.68
N PHE A 190 1.89 -3.85 10.36
CA PHE A 190 0.64 -3.44 9.73
C PHE A 190 -0.48 -4.46 9.90
N ILE A 191 -0.19 -5.74 9.69
CA ILE A 191 -1.16 -6.84 9.85
C ILE A 191 -1.66 -6.91 11.29
N ASN A 192 -0.75 -6.94 12.26
CA ASN A 192 -1.10 -7.01 13.67
C ASN A 192 -1.84 -5.75 14.14
N ASN A 193 -1.47 -4.58 13.60
CA ASN A 193 -2.18 -3.34 13.92
C ASN A 193 -3.64 -3.40 13.44
N ALA A 194 -3.86 -3.82 12.20
CA ALA A 194 -5.20 -3.97 11.64
C ALA A 194 -6.03 -5.00 12.44
N ALA A 195 -5.45 -6.16 12.72
CA ALA A 195 -6.10 -7.21 13.53
C ALA A 195 -6.50 -6.72 14.94
N SER A 196 -5.71 -5.83 15.55
CA SER A 196 -6.05 -5.27 16.87
C SER A 196 -7.28 -4.34 16.86
N LYS A 197 -7.59 -3.78 15.68
CA LYS A 197 -8.69 -2.85 15.43
C LYS A 197 -9.97 -3.54 14.96
N PHE A 198 -9.85 -4.67 14.26
CA PHE A 198 -11.00 -5.41 13.76
C PHE A 198 -11.65 -6.32 14.81
N GLU A 199 -12.97 -6.47 14.72
CA GLU A 199 -13.69 -7.60 15.34
C GLU A 199 -13.68 -8.81 14.41
N LYS A 200 -13.97 -10.01 14.93
CA LYS A 200 -14.06 -11.19 14.06
C LYS A 200 -15.28 -11.05 13.12
N PRO A 201 -15.15 -11.32 11.81
CA PRO A 201 -16.27 -11.35 10.90
C PRO A 201 -17.42 -12.23 11.43
N THR A 202 -18.63 -11.68 11.42
CA THR A 202 -19.83 -12.33 12.00
C THR A 202 -20.65 -13.12 10.99
N SER A 203 -20.36 -12.96 9.69
CA SER A 203 -20.98 -13.69 8.59
C SER A 203 -20.08 -13.66 7.36
N ASN A 204 -20.42 -14.42 6.32
CA ASN A 204 -19.72 -14.37 5.03
C ASN A 204 -19.83 -13.00 4.33
N LYS A 205 -20.82 -12.16 4.70
CA LYS A 205 -21.01 -10.80 4.19
C LYS A 205 -20.34 -9.72 5.05
N HIS A 206 -19.72 -10.11 6.17
CA HIS A 206 -18.92 -9.21 6.97
C HIS A 206 -17.46 -9.38 6.54
N LEU A 207 -16.86 -8.34 5.95
CA LEU A 207 -15.47 -8.37 5.52
C LEU A 207 -14.65 -7.31 6.25
N ASN A 208 -13.46 -7.71 6.68
CA ASN A 208 -12.46 -6.80 7.22
C ASN A 208 -11.30 -6.73 6.24
N LEU A 209 -11.09 -5.56 5.63
CA LEU A 209 -10.09 -5.38 4.58
C LEU A 209 -8.96 -4.46 5.06
N LEU A 210 -7.74 -4.97 4.96
CA LEU A 210 -6.53 -4.19 5.15
C LEU A 210 -6.00 -3.73 3.79
N TYR A 211 -5.99 -2.42 3.57
CA TYR A 211 -5.37 -1.78 2.42
C TYR A 211 -3.97 -1.30 2.78
N ILE A 212 -2.98 -1.74 2.03
CA ILE A 212 -1.58 -1.35 2.20
C ILE A 212 -1.13 -0.61 0.94
N ASN A 213 -1.00 0.70 1.04
CA ASN A 213 -0.32 1.51 0.05
C ASN A 213 1.20 1.31 0.19
N TRP A 214 1.84 0.55 -0.69
CA TRP A 214 3.28 0.28 -0.69
C TRP A 214 4.09 1.23 -1.58
N THR A 215 3.53 2.40 -1.92
CA THR A 215 4.14 3.38 -2.85
C THR A 215 5.34 4.14 -2.30
N TYR A 216 5.71 3.98 -1.04
CA TYR A 216 6.85 4.75 -0.49
C TYR A 216 7.86 3.77 0.08
N SER A 217 8.41 2.98 -0.83
CA SER A 217 9.42 1.96 -0.56
C SER A 217 10.64 2.18 -1.43
N GLU A 218 11.70 1.45 -1.11
CA GLU A 218 13.00 1.57 -1.74
C GLU A 218 13.01 1.11 -3.22
N PHE A 219 11.91 0.52 -3.74
CA PHE A 219 11.79 0.05 -5.11
C PHE A 219 10.65 0.79 -5.86
N PRO A 220 10.96 1.73 -6.76
CA PRO A 220 9.95 2.65 -7.27
C PRO A 220 8.95 2.04 -8.29
N SER A 221 9.34 1.02 -9.06
CA SER A 221 8.47 0.35 -10.05
C SER A 221 7.79 -0.91 -9.49
N LYS A 222 6.45 -0.99 -9.50
CA LYS A 222 5.71 -2.18 -9.04
C LYS A 222 6.11 -2.63 -7.62
N SER A 223 6.38 -1.68 -6.73
CA SER A 223 6.83 -1.91 -5.34
C SER A 223 5.94 -2.87 -4.57
N TYR A 224 4.63 -2.88 -4.87
CA TYR A 224 3.66 -3.78 -4.24
C TYR A 224 4.07 -5.26 -4.37
N LEU A 225 4.86 -5.62 -5.39
CA LEU A 225 5.35 -6.99 -5.58
C LEU A 225 6.24 -7.46 -4.43
N GLU A 226 7.00 -6.57 -3.78
CA GLU A 226 7.79 -6.92 -2.60
C GLU A 226 6.86 -7.47 -1.51
N ALA A 227 5.88 -6.66 -1.12
CA ALA A 227 4.93 -7.02 -0.08
C ALA A 227 4.07 -8.22 -0.48
N TYR A 228 3.59 -8.27 -1.73
CA TYR A 228 2.80 -9.39 -2.21
C TYR A 228 3.58 -10.71 -2.18
N SER A 229 4.81 -10.74 -2.69
CA SER A 229 5.65 -11.94 -2.66
C SER A 229 5.97 -12.38 -1.24
N LEU A 230 6.33 -11.47 -0.32
CA LEU A 230 6.63 -11.84 1.07
C LEU A 230 5.42 -12.44 1.80
N LEU A 231 4.21 -12.01 1.45
CA LEU A 231 2.99 -12.48 2.06
C LEU A 231 2.45 -13.77 1.42
N TYR A 232 2.68 -14.00 0.12
CA TYR A 232 1.94 -15.01 -0.64
C TYR A 232 2.77 -15.88 -1.59
N ASN A 233 4.11 -15.85 -1.55
CA ASN A 233 4.94 -16.74 -2.35
C ASN A 233 4.80 -18.23 -1.98
N GLU A 234 5.14 -19.11 -2.93
CA GLU A 234 5.02 -20.57 -2.85
C GLU A 234 6.05 -21.26 -1.94
N PHE A 235 7.04 -20.54 -1.41
CA PHE A 235 8.07 -21.13 -0.56
C PHE A 235 7.76 -20.88 0.92
N ASN A 236 7.52 -19.62 1.26
CA ASN A 236 7.39 -19.16 2.65
C ASN A 236 6.58 -17.87 2.80
N GLY A 237 5.57 -17.68 1.93
CA GLY A 237 4.62 -16.59 2.06
C GLY A 237 3.95 -16.58 3.45
N LEU A 238 4.07 -15.46 4.18
CA LEU A 238 3.64 -15.37 5.58
C LEU A 238 2.15 -15.64 5.80
N LEU A 239 1.30 -15.31 4.82
CA LEU A 239 -0.15 -15.57 4.90
C LEU A 239 -0.51 -16.96 4.37
N LYS A 240 0.27 -17.46 3.39
CA LYS A 240 0.07 -18.79 2.81
C LYS A 240 0.49 -19.91 3.77
N TYR A 241 1.52 -19.69 4.56
CA TYR A 241 2.02 -20.63 5.57
C TYR A 241 1.80 -20.07 6.99
N LYS A 242 0.59 -20.25 7.53
CA LYS A 242 0.14 -19.72 8.83
C LYS A 242 1.15 -19.96 9.97
N GLU A 243 1.65 -21.19 10.11
CA GLU A 243 2.61 -21.54 11.18
C GLU A 243 3.90 -20.71 11.10
N LEU A 244 4.40 -20.48 9.89
CA LEU A 244 5.59 -19.65 9.68
C LEU A 244 5.28 -18.18 9.99
N GLY A 245 4.15 -17.65 9.53
CA GLY A 245 3.78 -16.28 9.83
C GLY A 245 3.62 -16.03 11.34
N ILE A 246 3.04 -16.97 12.08
CA ILE A 246 2.98 -16.95 13.55
C ILE A 246 4.39 -16.94 14.16
N LYS A 247 5.27 -17.84 13.71
CA LYS A 247 6.67 -17.89 14.17
C LYS A 247 7.43 -16.58 13.90
N MET A 248 7.09 -15.90 12.80
CA MET A 248 7.67 -14.61 12.43
C MET A 248 7.07 -13.42 13.20
N GLY A 249 5.92 -13.61 13.87
CA GLY A 249 5.31 -12.63 14.76
C GLY A 249 3.96 -12.09 14.32
N ILE A 250 3.32 -12.65 13.28
CA ILE A 250 1.91 -12.36 12.98
C ILE A 250 1.04 -12.99 14.08
N LEU A 251 0.14 -12.21 14.67
CA LEU A 251 -0.75 -12.70 15.71
C LEU A 251 -1.75 -13.71 15.11
N GLU A 252 -2.07 -14.76 15.86
CA GLU A 252 -2.98 -15.80 15.39
C GLU A 252 -4.37 -15.22 15.04
N ASP A 253 -4.85 -14.25 15.84
CA ASP A 253 -6.13 -13.59 15.61
C ASP A 253 -6.16 -12.77 14.31
N ALA A 254 -5.02 -12.38 13.75
CA ALA A 254 -4.97 -11.68 12.47
C ALA A 254 -5.49 -12.56 11.33
N TYR A 255 -5.22 -13.87 11.36
CA TYR A 255 -5.71 -14.82 10.36
C TYR A 255 -7.22 -15.02 10.43
N GLU A 256 -7.81 -14.87 11.62
CA GLU A 256 -9.26 -15.02 11.83
C GLU A 256 -10.03 -13.73 11.60
N LYS A 257 -9.40 -12.58 11.85
CA LYS A 257 -10.06 -11.27 11.80
C LYS A 257 -9.93 -10.61 10.45
N ILE A 258 -8.84 -10.80 9.70
CA ILE A 258 -8.65 -10.13 8.42
C ILE A 258 -9.23 -11.03 7.33
N SER A 259 -10.20 -10.51 6.58
CA SER A 259 -10.80 -11.24 5.45
C SER A 259 -9.93 -11.19 4.21
N GLY A 260 -9.28 -10.06 3.96
CA GLY A 260 -8.38 -9.90 2.82
C GLY A 260 -7.41 -8.74 2.98
N ILE A 261 -6.25 -8.88 2.35
CA ILE A 261 -5.22 -7.83 2.29
C ILE A 261 -5.05 -7.39 0.84
N ILE A 262 -5.14 -6.09 0.61
CA ILE A 262 -4.91 -5.47 -0.69
C ILE A 262 -3.64 -4.65 -0.59
N VAL A 263 -2.62 -5.01 -1.35
CA VAL A 263 -1.37 -4.22 -1.47
C VAL A 263 -1.38 -3.54 -2.82
N TYR A 264 -1.07 -2.26 -2.87
CA TYR A 264 -1.03 -1.50 -4.11
C TYR A 264 0.08 -0.45 -4.13
N THR A 265 0.43 0.01 -5.32
CA THR A 265 1.25 1.21 -5.51
C THR A 265 0.50 2.22 -6.37
N SER A 266 0.35 3.44 -5.84
CA SER A 266 -0.20 4.61 -6.47
C SER A 266 0.71 5.15 -7.57
N SER A 267 0.10 5.94 -8.45
CA SER A 267 0.74 6.69 -9.52
C SER A 267 0.40 8.17 -9.37
N LEU A 268 1.06 9.07 -10.13
CA LEU A 268 0.63 10.48 -10.13
C LEU A 268 -0.83 10.62 -10.57
N ASN A 269 -1.32 9.78 -11.48
CA ASN A 269 -2.74 9.81 -11.86
C ASN A 269 -3.66 9.50 -10.69
N THR A 270 -3.34 8.48 -9.89
CA THR A 270 -4.10 8.16 -8.67
C THR A 270 -4.14 9.38 -7.74
N LEU A 271 -2.99 10.02 -7.53
CA LEU A 271 -2.87 11.21 -6.68
C LEU A 271 -3.65 12.41 -7.24
N VAL A 272 -3.55 12.74 -8.52
CA VAL A 272 -4.24 13.90 -9.13
C VAL A 272 -5.74 13.73 -9.12
N PHE A 273 -6.22 12.52 -9.43
CA PHE A 273 -7.65 12.28 -9.56
C PHE A 273 -8.31 11.90 -8.23
N GLN A 274 -7.54 11.58 -7.19
CA GLN A 274 -8.03 11.21 -5.85
C GLN A 274 -9.06 10.07 -5.93
N GLU A 275 -8.80 9.10 -6.79
CA GLU A 275 -9.78 8.09 -7.21
C GLU A 275 -9.09 6.72 -7.36
N PHE A 276 -9.39 5.81 -6.44
CA PHE A 276 -8.71 4.52 -6.31
C PHE A 276 -8.78 3.64 -7.57
N ARG A 277 -9.86 3.77 -8.36
CA ARG A 277 -10.08 2.98 -9.58
C ARG A 277 -9.01 3.18 -10.66
N TYR A 278 -8.23 4.27 -10.62
CA TYR A 278 -7.11 4.44 -11.55
C TYR A 278 -6.05 3.33 -11.40
N LEU A 279 -5.94 2.68 -10.23
CA LEU A 279 -5.09 1.50 -10.05
C LEU A 279 -5.49 0.31 -10.93
N TRP A 280 -6.75 0.22 -11.35
CA TRP A 280 -7.21 -0.83 -12.26
C TRP A 280 -6.55 -0.72 -13.63
N SER A 281 -6.30 0.52 -14.08
CA SER A 281 -5.65 0.77 -15.37
C SER A 281 -4.17 0.39 -15.35
N THR A 282 -3.49 0.58 -14.21
CA THR A 282 -2.06 0.29 -14.07
C THR A 282 -1.80 -1.16 -13.66
N ARG A 283 -2.81 -1.85 -13.09
CA ARG A 283 -2.70 -3.20 -12.50
C ARG A 283 -1.59 -3.28 -11.45
N CYS A 284 -1.29 -2.17 -10.79
CA CYS A 284 -0.27 -2.08 -9.74
C CYS A 284 -0.84 -2.41 -8.36
N PHE A 285 -1.50 -3.57 -8.26
CA PHE A 285 -2.08 -4.05 -7.00
C PHE A 285 -2.15 -5.57 -6.96
N SER A 286 -2.35 -6.11 -5.76
CA SER A 286 -2.61 -7.53 -5.52
C SER A 286 -3.56 -7.71 -4.36
N ILE A 287 -4.37 -8.76 -4.44
CA ILE A 287 -5.37 -9.12 -3.43
C ILE A 287 -5.03 -10.50 -2.91
N MET A 288 -4.93 -10.62 -1.60
CA MET A 288 -4.68 -11.86 -0.90
C MET A 288 -5.91 -12.16 -0.03
N PRO A 289 -6.80 -13.07 -0.48
CA PRO A 289 -7.88 -13.55 0.37
C PRO A 289 -7.30 -14.37 1.53
N LEU A 290 -7.87 -14.22 2.72
CA LEU A 290 -7.65 -15.14 3.84
C LEU A 290 -8.88 -16.04 3.98
N GLU A 291 -9.38 -16.29 5.20
CA GLU A 291 -10.55 -17.14 5.50
C GLU A 291 -11.89 -16.49 5.04
N CYS A 292 -11.94 -15.97 3.81
CA CYS A 292 -13.14 -15.37 3.22
C CYS A 292 -13.50 -16.04 1.89
N ASP A 293 -14.77 -15.97 1.50
CA ASP A 293 -15.20 -16.37 0.16
C ASP A 293 -14.61 -15.40 -0.88
N GLU A 294 -13.69 -15.91 -1.69
CA GLU A 294 -13.06 -15.18 -2.80
C GLU A 294 -14.10 -14.47 -3.70
N THR A 295 -15.25 -15.12 -3.93
CA THR A 295 -16.32 -14.56 -4.76
C THR A 295 -16.92 -13.32 -4.11
N GLN A 296 -17.12 -13.37 -2.79
CA GLN A 296 -17.63 -12.24 -2.03
C GLN A 296 -16.58 -11.13 -1.95
N LEU A 297 -15.29 -11.46 -1.82
CA LEU A 297 -14.22 -10.47 -1.85
C LEU A 297 -14.17 -9.73 -3.19
N ILE A 298 -14.25 -10.45 -4.32
CA ILE A 298 -14.30 -9.86 -5.66
C ILE A 298 -15.57 -9.01 -5.81
N LYS A 299 -16.73 -9.50 -5.37
CA LYS A 299 -17.99 -8.74 -5.43
C LYS A 299 -17.90 -7.42 -4.64
N THR A 300 -17.38 -7.48 -3.42
CA THR A 300 -17.26 -6.31 -2.53
C THR A 300 -16.25 -5.30 -3.06
N THR A 301 -15.10 -5.77 -3.55
CA THR A 301 -14.03 -4.89 -4.02
C THR A 301 -14.22 -4.44 -5.46
N SER A 302 -15.05 -5.13 -6.25
CA SER A 302 -15.12 -5.03 -7.71
C SER A 302 -13.76 -5.21 -8.40
N MET A 303 -12.84 -5.97 -7.79
CA MET A 303 -11.49 -6.21 -8.30
C MET A 303 -11.29 -7.69 -8.60
N ASP A 304 -11.16 -8.02 -9.90
CA ASP A 304 -10.77 -9.36 -10.34
C ASP A 304 -9.24 -9.50 -10.28
N TYR A 305 -8.76 -10.33 -9.35
CA TYR A 305 -7.33 -10.61 -9.14
C TYR A 305 -6.86 -11.87 -9.87
N LYS A 306 -7.75 -12.66 -10.48
CA LYS A 306 -7.43 -14.00 -11.01
C LYS A 306 -6.53 -13.99 -12.25
N LYS A 307 -6.14 -12.80 -12.75
CA LYS A 307 -5.54 -12.68 -14.07
C LYS A 307 -4.07 -12.33 -14.16
N ASN A 308 -3.35 -11.83 -13.16
CA ASN A 308 -1.90 -11.57 -13.32
C ASN A 308 -1.23 -11.17 -12.01
N VAL A 309 -0.64 -12.11 -11.26
CA VAL A 309 0.50 -11.72 -10.43
C VAL A 309 1.53 -12.84 -10.41
N ILE A 310 2.68 -12.57 -11.04
CA ILE A 310 3.89 -13.35 -10.82
C ILE A 310 4.35 -12.99 -9.40
N THR A 311 4.60 -13.98 -8.55
CA THR A 311 5.29 -13.80 -7.27
C THR A 311 6.80 -13.87 -7.52
N PRO A 312 7.49 -12.74 -7.79
CA PRO A 312 8.93 -12.79 -7.99
C PRO A 312 9.63 -13.28 -6.73
N ASN A 313 10.62 -14.15 -6.91
CA ASN A 313 11.58 -14.52 -5.87
C ASN A 313 12.55 -13.36 -5.56
N LEU A 314 12.75 -12.50 -6.56
CA LEU A 314 13.70 -11.40 -6.58
C LEU A 314 13.12 -10.21 -7.36
N LEU A 315 13.13 -9.03 -6.77
CA LEU A 315 13.02 -7.78 -7.53
C LEU A 315 14.43 -7.28 -7.86
N CYS A 316 14.63 -6.84 -9.09
CA CYS A 316 15.91 -6.32 -9.55
C CYS A 316 15.73 -5.11 -10.47
N GLU A 317 16.66 -4.16 -10.38
CA GLU A 317 16.81 -3.08 -11.34
C GLU A 317 18.03 -3.39 -12.22
N VAL A 318 17.77 -3.69 -13.50
CA VAL A 318 18.82 -3.91 -14.50
C VAL A 318 19.30 -2.54 -15.00
N ARG A 319 20.60 -2.27 -14.98
CA ARG A 319 21.21 -1.13 -15.68
C ARG A 319 22.10 -1.61 -16.81
N GLY A 320 22.07 -0.90 -17.93
CA GLY A 320 22.87 -1.20 -19.11
C GLY A 320 22.32 -0.47 -20.32
N ASN A 321 23.17 0.29 -21.00
CA ASN A 321 22.87 0.96 -22.25
C ASN A 321 23.11 0.03 -23.45
N THR A 322 23.83 -1.07 -23.24
CA THR A 322 24.13 -2.08 -24.26
C THR A 322 23.50 -3.44 -23.93
N ILE A 323 23.43 -4.33 -24.92
CA ILE A 323 22.96 -5.71 -24.73
C ILE A 323 23.93 -6.50 -23.85
N ASP A 324 25.23 -6.25 -23.99
CA ASP A 324 26.26 -6.97 -23.25
C ASP A 324 26.20 -6.63 -21.75
N GLU A 325 26.06 -5.34 -21.41
CA GLU A 325 25.86 -4.90 -20.02
C GLU A 325 24.62 -5.54 -19.39
N LYS A 326 23.50 -5.60 -20.12
CA LYS A 326 22.28 -6.26 -19.63
C LYS A 326 22.47 -7.76 -19.45
N THR A 327 23.23 -8.41 -20.32
CA THR A 327 23.56 -9.84 -20.21
C THR A 327 24.38 -10.11 -18.95
N GLU A 328 25.38 -9.28 -18.66
CA GLU A 328 26.18 -9.38 -17.44
C GLU A 328 25.33 -9.22 -16.18
N SER A 329 24.44 -8.23 -16.13
CA SER A 329 23.48 -8.06 -15.03
C SER A 329 22.63 -9.32 -14.83
N MET A 330 22.14 -9.90 -15.93
CA MET A 330 21.29 -11.10 -15.86
C MET A 330 22.02 -12.30 -15.28
N VAL A 331 23.30 -12.50 -15.61
CA VAL A 331 24.11 -13.58 -15.02
C VAL A 331 24.23 -13.41 -13.50
N LYS A 332 24.46 -12.18 -13.03
CA LYS A 332 24.50 -11.89 -11.58
C LYS A 332 23.16 -12.21 -10.92
N PHE A 333 22.04 -11.82 -11.53
CA PHE A 333 20.71 -12.06 -10.99
C PHE A 333 20.30 -13.53 -11.01
N THR A 334 20.74 -14.31 -12.00
CA THR A 334 20.58 -15.77 -11.99
C THR A 334 21.27 -16.39 -10.78
N HIS A 335 22.52 -16.01 -10.51
CA HIS A 335 23.23 -16.55 -9.34
C HIS A 335 22.58 -16.13 -8.01
N ILE A 336 22.07 -14.90 -7.92
CA ILE A 336 21.28 -14.47 -6.76
C ILE A 336 20.04 -15.34 -6.56
N ASN A 337 19.32 -15.67 -7.63
CA ASN A 337 18.17 -16.58 -7.53
C ASN A 337 18.58 -17.98 -7.04
N GLU A 338 19.72 -18.52 -7.49
CA GLU A 338 20.24 -19.80 -6.99
C GLU A 338 20.52 -19.76 -5.47
N ILE A 339 21.09 -18.65 -4.99
CA ILE A 339 21.30 -18.43 -3.55
C ILE A 339 19.95 -18.39 -2.82
N ILE A 340 18.97 -17.65 -3.36
CA ILE A 340 17.63 -17.51 -2.77
C ILE A 340 16.92 -18.87 -2.68
N GLU A 341 16.88 -19.63 -3.76
CA GLU A 341 16.21 -20.93 -3.81
C GLU A 341 16.86 -21.96 -2.88
N SER A 342 18.21 -21.91 -2.76
CA SER A 342 18.96 -22.82 -1.91
C SER A 342 18.82 -22.53 -0.40
N HIS A 343 18.52 -21.29 -0.03
CA HIS A 343 18.48 -20.81 1.37
C HIS A 343 17.13 -20.21 1.77
N ALA A 344 16.08 -20.48 0.99
CA ALA A 344 14.72 -20.16 1.37
C ALA A 344 14.37 -20.88 2.67
N LEU A 345 13.84 -20.14 3.66
CA LEU A 345 13.24 -20.73 4.85
C LEU A 345 12.10 -21.64 4.40
N LYS A 346 12.13 -22.90 4.79
CA LYS A 346 11.10 -23.91 4.49
C LYS A 346 10.34 -24.29 5.75
#